data_AF-A0A0D7ESF2-F1
#
_entry.id   AF-A0A0D7ESF2-F1
#
_cell.length_a   1.000
_cell.length_b   1.000
_cell.length_c   1.000
_cell.angle_alpha   90.00
_cell.angle_beta   90.00
_cell.angle_gamma   90.00
#
_symmetry.space_group_name_H-M   'P 1'
#
loop_
_entity.id
_entity.type
_entity.pdbx_description
1 polymer ?
#
loop_
_entity_poly.entity_id
_entity_poly.type
_entity_poly.pdbx_seq_one_letter_code
_entity_poly.pdbx_strand_id
1 'polypeptide(L)'
;MAMTAAMPARADDVSGIWLRDTGASKVKFAPCGGALCGSLVWIKPGTDTPAKVGQRVFYDMKPSGPNAWAGSAFNPEDGKTYTGKMSLSGGTLTTQGCAMAGLICKSSTWTRAK
;
A
#
# COMPACT_ATOMS: atom_id res chain seq x y z
N MET A 1 30.04 -20.46 -3.90
CA MET A 1 29.05 -19.68 -4.66
C MET A 1 27.73 -19.74 -3.87
N ALA A 2 27.42 -18.70 -3.10
CA ALA A 2 26.21 -18.70 -2.26
C ALA A 2 25.00 -18.30 -3.11
N MET A 3 24.07 -19.24 -3.31
CA MET A 3 22.78 -18.97 -3.94
C MET A 3 21.86 -18.36 -2.89
N THR A 4 21.62 -17.05 -2.97
CA THR A 4 20.54 -16.39 -2.24
C THR A 4 19.21 -16.84 -2.84
N ALA A 5 18.50 -17.73 -2.13
CA ALA A 5 17.13 -18.07 -2.47
C ALA A 5 16.23 -16.85 -2.24
N ALA A 6 15.69 -16.27 -3.32
CA ALA A 6 14.64 -15.28 -3.23
C ALA A 6 13.34 -15.99 -2.81
N MET A 7 12.98 -15.92 -1.54
CA MET A 7 11.65 -16.33 -1.08
C MET A 7 10.60 -15.48 -1.81
N PRO A 8 9.59 -16.09 -2.45
CA PRO A 8 8.48 -15.31 -2.96
C PRO A 8 7.78 -14.67 -1.76
N ALA A 9 7.71 -13.34 -1.68
CA ALA A 9 6.83 -12.71 -0.71
C ALA A 9 5.43 -13.19 -1.01
N ARG A 10 4.87 -13.95 -0.08
CA ARG A 10 3.49 -14.39 -0.18
C ARG A 10 2.62 -13.16 0.04
N ALA A 11 1.45 -13.13 -0.58
CA ALA A 11 0.44 -12.13 -0.25
C ALA A 11 0.08 -12.15 1.27
N ASP A 12 0.35 -13.29 1.93
CA ASP A 12 0.32 -13.45 3.38
C ASP A 12 1.25 -12.45 4.10
N ASP A 13 2.41 -12.13 3.53
CA ASP A 13 3.41 -11.22 4.11
C ASP A 13 3.02 -9.75 4.00
N VAL A 14 2.09 -9.39 3.11
CA VAL A 14 1.56 -8.02 3.00
C VAL A 14 0.27 -7.86 3.79
N SER A 15 -0.51 -8.93 3.92
CA SER A 15 -1.77 -8.89 4.67
C SER A 15 -1.54 -8.47 6.12
N GLY A 16 -2.36 -7.57 6.65
CA GLY A 16 -2.23 -7.03 8.00
C GLY A 16 -2.41 -5.51 8.06
N ILE A 17 -2.19 -4.94 9.24
CA ILE A 17 -2.31 -3.50 9.48
C ILE A 17 -0.94 -2.85 9.42
N TRP A 18 -0.86 -1.73 8.70
CA TRP A 18 0.37 -0.99 8.44
C TRP A 18 0.20 0.47 8.84
N LEU A 19 1.17 1.01 9.57
CA LEU A 19 1.28 2.40 9.96
C LEU A 19 2.11 3.15 8.92
N ARG A 20 1.58 4.25 8.39
CA ARG A 20 2.34 5.14 7.51
C ARG A 20 3.50 5.77 8.28
N ASP A 21 4.65 5.95 7.63
CA ASP A 21 5.84 6.62 8.16
C ASP A 21 5.58 7.93 8.90
N THR A 22 4.66 8.75 8.41
CA THR A 22 4.26 10.01 9.08
C THR A 22 3.53 9.82 10.41
N GLY A 23 3.10 8.60 10.73
CA GLY A 23 2.27 8.28 11.89
C GLY A 23 0.82 8.77 11.79
N ALA A 24 0.40 9.32 10.64
CA ALA A 24 -0.90 9.97 10.49
C ALA A 24 -2.06 8.99 10.20
N SER A 25 -1.77 7.79 9.69
CA SER A 25 -2.81 6.84 9.29
C SER A 25 -2.35 5.39 9.35
N LYS A 26 -3.30 4.48 9.57
CA LYS A 26 -3.11 3.03 9.42
C LYS A 26 -4.00 2.49 8.31
N VAL A 27 -3.45 1.61 7.48
CA VAL A 27 -4.16 0.90 6.42
C VAL A 27 -4.10 -0.60 6.70
N LYS A 28 -5.24 -1.27 6.59
CA LYS A 28 -5.31 -2.73 6.57
C LYS A 28 -5.25 -3.21 5.13
N PHE A 29 -4.23 -3.98 4.80
CA PHE A 29 -4.17 -4.74 3.57
C PHE A 29 -4.72 -6.15 3.80
N ALA A 30 -5.59 -6.60 2.90
CA ALA A 30 -6.18 -7.93 2.95
C ALA A 30 -6.52 -8.41 1.53
N PRO A 31 -6.64 -9.73 1.32
CA PRO A 31 -7.18 -10.26 0.08
C PRO A 31 -8.59 -9.74 -0.19
N CYS A 32 -8.85 -9.37 -1.44
CA CYS A 32 -10.15 -8.95 -1.95
C CYS A 32 -10.38 -9.62 -3.31
N GLY A 33 -11.11 -10.75 -3.30
CA GLY A 33 -11.16 -11.61 -4.47
C GLY A 33 -9.76 -12.17 -4.81
N GLY A 34 -9.30 -11.98 -6.06
CA GLY A 34 -8.01 -12.45 -6.55
C GLY A 34 -6.85 -11.45 -6.43
N ALA A 35 -7.00 -10.38 -5.65
CA ALA A 35 -5.99 -9.33 -5.49
C ALA A 35 -5.88 -8.88 -4.02
N LEU A 36 -4.93 -7.98 -3.72
CA LEU A 36 -4.86 -7.28 -2.45
C LEU A 36 -5.58 -5.92 -2.54
N CYS A 37 -6.30 -5.57 -1.47
CA CYS A 37 -6.90 -4.25 -1.28
C CYS A 37 -6.45 -3.66 0.04
N GLY A 38 -6.40 -2.33 0.10
CA GLY A 38 -6.03 -1.57 1.30
C GLY A 38 -7.15 -0.62 1.70
N SER A 39 -7.58 -0.68 2.96
CA SER A 39 -8.59 0.24 3.52
C SER A 39 -8.05 0.94 4.76
N LEU A 40 -8.39 2.22 4.91
CA LEU A 40 -8.05 3.01 6.10
C LEU A 40 -8.78 2.43 7.31
N VAL A 41 -8.04 2.09 8.36
CA VAL A 41 -8.61 1.55 9.61
C VAL A 41 -8.44 2.48 10.79
N TRP A 42 -7.56 3.47 10.67
CA TRP A 42 -7.36 4.49 11.69
C TRP A 42 -6.69 5.73 11.08
N ILE A 43 -7.08 6.89 11.57
CA ILE A 43 -6.47 8.18 11.25
C ILE A 43 -6.14 8.84 12.59
N LYS A 44 -4.96 9.45 12.69
CA LYS A 44 -4.54 10.14 13.91
C LYS A 44 -5.51 11.29 14.20
N PRO A 45 -6.06 11.39 15.43
CA PRO A 45 -6.91 12.51 15.82
C PRO A 45 -6.23 13.86 15.55
N GLY A 46 -6.97 14.81 14.98
CA GLY A 46 -6.45 16.13 14.61
C GLY A 46 -5.68 16.19 13.30
N THR A 47 -5.63 15.09 12.52
CA THR A 47 -5.13 15.15 11.13
C THR A 47 -6.15 15.87 10.26
N ASP A 48 -5.73 16.96 9.62
CA ASP A 48 -6.53 17.63 8.60
C ASP A 48 -6.47 16.84 7.30
N THR A 49 -7.51 16.05 7.01
CA THR A 49 -7.60 15.24 5.80
C THR A 49 -9.07 14.95 5.46
N PRO A 50 -9.44 14.92 4.18
CA PRO A 50 -10.75 14.46 3.73
C PRO A 50 -10.93 12.92 3.81
N ALA A 51 -9.87 12.18 4.13
CA ALA A 51 -9.90 10.73 4.23
C ALA A 51 -10.79 10.24 5.37
N LYS A 52 -11.53 9.13 5.14
CA LYS A 52 -12.42 8.53 6.15
C LYS A 52 -11.96 7.14 6.55
N VAL A 53 -12.10 6.80 7.83
CA VAL A 53 -11.94 5.42 8.30
C VAL A 53 -12.99 4.54 7.60
N GLY A 54 -12.57 3.34 7.18
CA GLY A 54 -13.35 2.42 6.35
C GLY A 54 -13.20 2.64 4.84
N GLN A 55 -12.65 3.77 4.41
CA GLN A 55 -12.47 4.07 3.00
C GLN A 55 -11.38 3.19 2.37
N ARG A 56 -11.68 2.60 1.20
CA ARG A 56 -10.70 1.86 0.42
C ARG A 56 -9.80 2.84 -0.34
N VAL A 57 -8.49 2.66 -0.19
CA VAL A 57 -7.44 3.52 -0.78
C VAL A 57 -6.49 2.77 -1.70
N PHE A 58 -6.46 1.43 -1.65
CA PHE A 58 -5.75 0.60 -2.62
C PHE A 58 -6.69 -0.46 -3.19
N TYR A 59 -6.61 -0.68 -4.50
CA TYR A 59 -7.53 -1.50 -5.28
C TYR A 59 -6.74 -2.40 -6.23
N ASP A 60 -7.19 -3.65 -6.37
CA ASP A 60 -6.70 -4.62 -7.35
C ASP A 60 -5.17 -4.74 -7.42
N MET A 61 -4.50 -4.71 -6.25
CA MET A 61 -3.05 -4.84 -6.18
C MET A 61 -2.68 -6.29 -6.45
N LYS A 62 -2.40 -6.61 -7.71
CA LYS A 62 -2.08 -7.94 -8.21
C LYS A 62 -0.55 -8.13 -8.24
N PRO A 63 -0.05 -9.36 -8.01
CA PRO A 63 1.38 -9.64 -8.13
C PRO A 63 1.91 -9.21 -9.50
N SER A 64 3.01 -8.47 -9.52
CA SER A 64 3.66 -7.97 -10.73
C SER A 64 5.16 -8.30 -10.79
N GLY A 65 5.66 -9.08 -9.82
CA GLY A 65 7.04 -9.52 -9.69
C GLY A 65 7.33 -10.02 -8.28
N PRO A 66 8.58 -10.45 -7.99
CA PRO A 66 8.98 -10.82 -6.64
C PRO A 66 8.76 -9.64 -5.69
N ASN A 67 7.94 -9.86 -4.66
CA ASN A 67 7.65 -8.87 -3.62
C ASN A 67 7.11 -7.55 -4.17
N ALA A 68 6.43 -7.59 -5.32
CA ALA A 68 5.91 -6.43 -6.01
C ALA A 68 4.47 -6.67 -6.49
N TRP A 69 3.66 -5.62 -6.39
CA TRP A 69 2.28 -5.59 -6.84
C TRP A 69 1.98 -4.31 -7.61
N ALA A 70 1.06 -4.41 -8.55
CA ALA A 70 0.53 -3.28 -9.31
C ALA A 70 -1.00 -3.29 -9.28
N GLY A 71 -1.58 -2.11 -9.22
CA GLY A 71 -3.03 -1.91 -9.14
C GLY A 71 -3.36 -0.43 -9.20
N SER A 72 -4.27 0.01 -8.34
CA SER A 72 -4.71 1.41 -8.27
C SER A 72 -4.69 1.94 -6.84
N ALA A 73 -4.38 3.22 -6.70
CA ALA A 73 -4.35 3.93 -5.42
C ALA A 73 -5.26 5.17 -5.50
N PHE A 74 -6.23 5.26 -4.61
CA PHE A 74 -7.10 6.44 -4.49
C PHE A 74 -6.46 7.45 -3.53
N ASN A 75 -6.42 8.72 -3.94
CA ASN A 75 -5.95 9.82 -3.12
C ASN A 75 -7.14 10.63 -2.58
N PRO A 76 -7.42 10.59 -1.26
CA PRO A 76 -8.50 11.37 -0.68
C PRO A 76 -8.35 12.87 -0.84
N GLU A 77 -7.12 13.39 -0.91
CA GLU A 77 -6.83 14.83 -0.96
C GLU A 77 -7.35 15.51 -2.23
N ASP A 78 -7.37 14.79 -3.36
CA ASP A 78 -7.84 15.32 -4.65
C ASP A 78 -9.01 14.53 -5.25
N GLY A 79 -9.45 13.45 -4.59
CA GLY A 79 -10.54 12.59 -5.03
C GLY A 79 -10.24 11.76 -6.28
N LYS A 80 -8.97 11.61 -6.68
CA LYS A 80 -8.57 10.89 -7.90
C LYS A 80 -7.93 9.54 -7.61
N THR A 81 -8.06 8.65 -8.59
CA THR A 81 -7.41 7.35 -8.59
C THR A 81 -6.21 7.36 -9.52
N TYR A 82 -5.09 6.85 -9.03
CA TYR A 82 -3.79 6.82 -9.70
C TYR A 82 -3.33 5.38 -9.90
N THR A 83 -2.37 5.18 -10.81
CA THR A 83 -1.66 3.91 -10.92
C THR A 83 -0.93 3.63 -9.61
N GLY A 84 -1.26 2.50 -8.99
CA GLY A 84 -0.71 2.05 -7.73
C GLY A 84 0.43 1.07 -7.96
N LYS A 85 1.58 1.31 -7.32
CA LYS A 85 2.66 0.31 -7.18
C LYS A 85 2.87 0.01 -5.72
N MET A 86 3.21 -1.23 -5.40
CA MET A 86 3.52 -1.66 -4.04
C MET A 86 4.69 -2.63 -4.06
N SER A 87 5.58 -2.50 -3.08
CA SER A 87 6.70 -3.42 -2.88
C SER A 87 6.92 -3.70 -1.41
N LEU A 88 7.42 -4.90 -1.11
CA LEU A 88 7.77 -5.33 0.23
C LEU A 88 9.26 -5.67 0.27
N SER A 89 10.02 -5.03 1.15
CA SER A 89 11.44 -5.29 1.33
C SER A 89 11.84 -5.16 2.79
N GLY A 90 12.51 -6.18 3.35
CA GLY A 90 12.99 -6.17 4.73
C GLY A 90 11.90 -5.89 5.78
N GLY A 91 10.65 -6.31 5.53
CA GLY A 91 9.51 -6.04 6.40
C GLY A 91 8.93 -4.62 6.31
N THR A 92 9.45 -3.79 5.40
CA THR A 92 8.93 -2.45 5.09
C THR A 92 8.11 -2.51 3.82
N LEU A 93 6.86 -2.03 3.89
CA LEU A 93 6.01 -1.90 2.73
C LEU A 93 6.19 -0.50 2.13
N THR A 94 6.30 -0.41 0.81
CA THR A 94 6.32 0.87 0.09
C THR A 94 5.17 0.88 -0.89
N THR A 95 4.43 1.99 -0.94
CA THR A 95 3.37 2.19 -1.93
C THR A 95 3.61 3.47 -2.70
N GLN A 96 3.28 3.48 -3.99
CA GLN A 96 3.38 4.67 -4.84
C GLN A 96 2.06 4.91 -5.57
N GLY A 97 1.60 6.15 -5.59
CA GLY A 97 0.57 6.62 -6.50
C GLY A 97 1.22 7.48 -7.59
N CYS A 98 1.07 7.09 -8.85
CA CYS A 98 1.68 7.80 -9.97
C CYS A 98 0.63 8.41 -10.91
N ALA A 99 0.78 9.71 -11.19
CA ALA A 99 0.00 10.48 -12.15
C ALA A 99 0.66 10.51 -13.54
N MET A 100 -0.06 11.03 -14.55
CA MET A 100 0.42 11.22 -15.94
C MET A 100 1.12 9.97 -16.50
N ALA A 101 0.42 8.83 -16.53
CA ALA A 101 0.95 7.55 -17.02
C ALA A 101 2.23 7.04 -16.32
N GLY A 102 2.56 7.55 -15.12
CA GLY A 102 3.71 7.08 -14.34
C GLY A 102 4.84 8.09 -14.16
N LEU A 103 4.74 9.29 -14.75
CA LEU A 103 5.82 10.29 -14.75
C LEU A 103 5.97 11.03 -13.41
N ILE A 104 4.89 11.19 -12.65
CA ILE A 104 4.90 11.89 -11.36
C ILE A 104 4.39 10.95 -10.28
N CYS A 105 5.29 10.42 -9.45
CA CYS A 105 4.94 9.48 -8.40
C CYS A 105 5.11 10.10 -7.01
N LYS A 106 4.13 9.88 -6.13
CA LYS A 106 4.29 10.09 -4.69
C LYS A 106 4.40 8.74 -4.00
N SER A 107 5.44 8.60 -3.17
CA SER A 107 5.71 7.39 -2.41
C SER A 107 5.28 7.56 -0.96
N SER A 108 4.91 6.46 -0.31
CA SER A 108 4.74 6.37 1.14
C SER A 108 5.36 5.07 1.62
N THR A 109 6.04 5.12 2.77
CA THR A 109 6.56 3.93 3.42
C THR A 109 5.70 3.57 4.62
N TRP A 110 5.67 2.27 4.93
CA TRP A 110 4.83 1.73 5.98
C TRP A 110 5.57 0.69 6.80
N THR A 111 5.26 0.70 8.09
CA THR A 111 5.73 -0.29 9.06
C THR A 111 4.56 -1.10 9.58
N ARG A 112 4.79 -2.35 9.99
CA ARG A 112 3.76 -3.16 10.64
C ARG A 112 3.22 -2.41 11.86
N ALA A 113 1.91 -2.23 11.94
CA ALA A 113 1.29 -1.71 13.15
C ALA A 113 1.36 -2.79 14.24
N LYS A 114 1.87 -2.42 15.42
CA LYS A 114 1.77 -3.24 16.62
C LYS A 114 0.35 -3.22 17.18
#